data_AF-A0A8S3FGK9-F1
#
_entry.id   AF-A0A8S3FGK9-F1
#
_cell.length_a   1.000
_cell.length_b   1.000
_cell.length_c   1.000
_cell.angle_alpha   90.00
_cell.angle_beta   90.00
_cell.angle_gamma   90.00
#
_symmetry.space_group_name_H-M   'P 1'
#
loop_
_entity.id
_entity.type
_entity.pdbx_description
1 polymer ?
#
loop_
_entity_poly.entity_id
_entity_poly.type
_entity_poly.pdbx_seq_one_letter_code
_entity_poly.pdbx_strand_id
1 'polypeptide(L)'
;MSISPRPFSPPRSASNEEDVINDDEYIESPGTLISSFDLYKNAVDRLRSSVTCQSIEQQQTSLEHFKPLSTRTNAWLYMRIHDDLFSILLDYLLIENLNIQSLVLSIFANIACEQASHEQIIETNLIDIVCRKAVDTSQIDITNRCFRLLGNVCTVEDAARKMIEADLTRSMGNVLRQCTDAACLHSTIRCSR
;
A
#
# COMPACT_ATOMS: atom_id res chain seq x y z
N MET A 1 -15.35 17.78 -70.86
CA MET A 1 -14.19 17.40 -70.03
C MET A 1 -14.17 18.38 -68.85
N SER A 2 -14.89 18.09 -67.76
CA SER A 2 -14.50 17.27 -66.60
C SER A 2 -13.15 17.67 -66.02
N ILE A 3 -13.17 18.50 -64.98
CA ILE A 3 -12.19 18.47 -63.89
C ILE A 3 -12.97 18.66 -62.58
N SER A 4 -12.93 17.63 -61.75
CA SER A 4 -13.62 17.48 -60.47
C SER A 4 -13.24 18.54 -59.43
N PRO A 5 -14.15 18.93 -58.51
CA PRO A 5 -13.78 19.73 -57.35
C PRO A 5 -13.56 18.87 -56.09
N ARG A 6 -12.37 19.09 -55.51
CA ARG A 6 -11.96 19.02 -54.08
C ARG A 6 -11.66 17.66 -53.45
N PRO A 7 -10.61 17.66 -52.60
CA PRO A 7 -10.84 17.38 -51.19
C PRO A 7 -10.30 18.48 -50.27
N PHE A 8 -10.82 18.44 -49.05
CA PHE A 8 -10.68 19.40 -47.97
C PHE A 8 -9.23 19.72 -47.58
N SER A 9 -8.99 21.00 -47.26
CA SER A 9 -7.80 21.47 -46.58
C SER A 9 -7.64 20.81 -45.21
N PRO A 10 -6.43 20.37 -44.80
CA PRO A 10 -6.13 20.17 -43.40
C PRO A 10 -5.91 21.54 -42.74
N PRO A 11 -6.37 21.80 -41.51
CA PRO A 11 -5.88 22.95 -40.77
C PRO A 11 -4.43 22.67 -40.35
N ARG A 12 -3.53 23.60 -40.70
CA ARG A 12 -2.17 23.67 -40.16
C ARG A 12 -2.21 24.31 -38.77
N SER A 13 -1.68 23.56 -37.81
CA SER A 13 -0.65 23.98 -36.84
C SER A 13 -0.96 25.12 -35.85
N ALA A 14 -1.25 24.73 -34.60
CA ALA A 14 -0.62 25.37 -33.45
C ALA A 14 0.20 24.29 -32.75
N SER A 15 1.51 24.37 -32.92
CA SER A 15 2.50 23.77 -32.04
C SER A 15 2.24 24.23 -30.60
N ASN A 16 1.93 23.30 -29.71
CA ASN A 16 2.35 23.40 -28.33
C ASN A 16 3.05 22.08 -27.99
N GLU A 17 4.35 22.22 -27.76
CA GLU A 17 5.15 21.32 -26.96
C GLU A 17 4.45 21.16 -25.61
N GLU A 18 3.74 20.05 -25.43
CA GLU A 18 3.61 19.45 -24.11
C GLU A 18 4.01 17.99 -24.32
N ASP A 19 5.25 17.71 -23.91
CA ASP A 19 5.69 16.37 -23.57
C ASP A 19 4.62 15.76 -22.65
N VAL A 20 3.74 14.96 -23.24
CA VAL A 20 3.04 13.92 -22.49
C VAL A 20 4.13 12.94 -22.10
N ILE A 21 4.74 13.20 -20.93
CA ILE A 21 5.50 12.20 -20.21
C ILE A 21 4.48 11.11 -19.88
N ASN A 22 4.45 10.11 -20.74
CA ASN A 22 3.74 8.87 -20.53
C ASN A 22 4.60 8.07 -19.53
N ASP A 23 4.42 8.31 -18.24
CA ASP A 23 5.11 7.62 -17.13
C ASP A 23 4.71 6.13 -16.99
N ASP A 24 4.04 5.56 -18.00
CA ASP A 24 3.58 4.17 -18.04
C ASP A 24 4.45 3.24 -18.91
N GLU A 25 5.61 3.70 -19.41
CA GLU A 25 6.51 2.86 -20.19
C GLU A 25 7.96 2.88 -19.64
N TYR A 26 8.16 2.23 -18.48
CA TYR A 26 9.51 1.79 -18.09
C TYR A 26 9.47 0.46 -17.33
N ILE A 27 8.99 -0.58 -18.01
CA ILE A 27 9.43 -1.96 -17.73
C ILE A 27 10.35 -2.35 -18.89
N GLU A 28 11.50 -1.69 -18.98
CA GLU A 28 12.55 -2.10 -19.92
C GLU A 28 13.12 -3.45 -19.45
N SER A 29 13.00 -4.46 -20.31
CA SER A 29 13.77 -5.71 -20.39
C SER A 29 13.81 -6.69 -19.18
N PRO A 30 13.81 -8.02 -19.46
CA PRO A 30 14.02 -9.06 -18.44
C PRO A 30 15.34 -8.91 -17.65
N GLY A 31 16.37 -8.29 -18.23
CA GLY A 31 17.67 -8.09 -17.58
C GLY A 31 17.64 -7.06 -16.45
N THR A 32 16.80 -6.04 -16.56
CA THR A 32 16.63 -4.98 -15.55
C THR A 32 15.77 -5.45 -14.37
N LEU A 33 14.88 -6.41 -14.60
CA LEU A 33 14.15 -7.11 -13.54
C LEU A 33 15.10 -8.01 -12.73
N ILE A 34 15.99 -8.76 -13.37
CA ILE A 34 16.95 -9.64 -12.69
C ILE A 34 17.94 -8.85 -11.82
N SER A 35 18.49 -7.74 -12.33
CA SER A 35 19.43 -6.90 -11.55
C SER A 35 18.77 -6.21 -10.36
N SER A 36 17.47 -5.89 -10.46
CA SER A 36 16.72 -5.36 -9.33
C SER A 36 16.44 -6.44 -8.27
N PHE A 37 16.14 -7.68 -8.64
CA PHE A 37 15.97 -8.77 -7.67
C PHE A 37 17.26 -9.09 -6.88
N ASP A 38 18.43 -9.07 -7.51
CA ASP A 38 19.72 -9.27 -6.81
C ASP A 38 20.04 -8.13 -5.82
N LEU A 39 19.64 -6.90 -6.14
CA LEU A 39 19.73 -5.77 -5.21
C LEU A 39 18.82 -5.95 -3.99
N TYR A 40 17.64 -6.53 -4.18
CA TYR A 40 16.71 -6.82 -3.08
C TYR A 40 17.20 -7.95 -2.19
N LYS A 41 17.92 -8.96 -2.70
CA LYS A 41 18.46 -10.04 -1.85
C LYS A 41 19.34 -9.54 -0.70
N ASN A 42 20.32 -8.68 -1.02
CA ASN A 42 21.18 -8.08 0.00
C ASN A 42 20.42 -7.14 0.94
N ALA A 43 19.37 -6.47 0.45
CA ALA A 43 18.50 -5.63 1.27
C ALA A 43 17.63 -6.47 2.22
N VAL A 44 17.15 -7.64 1.79
CA VAL A 44 16.37 -8.58 2.62
C VAL A 44 17.22 -9.14 3.74
N ASP A 45 18.47 -9.53 3.47
CA ASP A 45 19.37 -10.02 4.53
C ASP A 45 19.67 -8.93 5.57
N ARG A 46 19.82 -7.66 5.15
CA ARG A 46 19.95 -6.52 6.06
C ARG A 46 18.69 -6.28 6.88
N LEU A 47 17.51 -6.33 6.24
CA LEU A 47 16.21 -6.20 6.90
C LEU A 47 16.02 -7.31 7.94
N ARG A 48 16.34 -8.56 7.60
CA ARG A 48 16.30 -9.71 8.52
C ARG A 48 17.20 -9.50 9.73
N SER A 49 18.43 -9.04 9.52
CA SER A 49 19.41 -8.83 10.60
C SER A 49 19.04 -7.71 11.58
N SER A 50 18.18 -6.77 11.18
CA SER A 50 17.84 -5.59 11.97
C SER A 50 16.59 -5.78 12.85
N VAL A 51 15.79 -6.82 12.61
CA VAL A 51 14.62 -7.18 13.47
C VAL A 51 15.03 -7.40 14.93
N THR A 52 16.16 -8.07 15.19
CA THR A 52 16.49 -8.60 16.52
C THR A 52 17.61 -7.89 17.29
N CYS A 53 18.39 -7.02 16.64
CA CYS A 53 19.68 -6.57 17.22
C CYS A 53 20.03 -5.08 17.00
N GLN A 54 19.13 -4.27 16.45
CA GLN A 54 19.47 -2.92 15.99
C GLN A 54 18.55 -1.83 16.54
N SER A 55 19.02 -0.58 16.52
CA SER A 55 18.23 0.58 16.95
C SER A 55 17.06 0.84 15.99
N ILE A 56 16.04 1.56 16.47
CA ILE A 56 14.87 1.95 15.65
C ILE A 56 15.30 2.71 14.38
N GLU A 57 16.33 3.55 14.47
CA GLU A 57 16.87 4.30 13.32
C GLU A 57 17.45 3.38 12.25
N GLN A 58 18.17 2.33 12.66
CA GLN A 58 18.73 1.34 11.74
C GLN A 58 17.64 0.44 11.13
N GLN A 59 16.63 0.06 11.92
CA GLN A 59 15.45 -0.66 11.44
C GLN A 59 14.73 0.16 10.37
N GLN A 60 14.48 1.45 10.63
CA GLN A 60 13.83 2.34 9.68
C GLN A 60 14.68 2.50 8.40
N THR A 61 15.99 2.72 8.53
CA THR A 61 16.90 2.86 7.37
C THR A 61 16.91 1.59 6.51
N SER A 62 16.87 0.42 7.13
CA SER A 62 16.81 -0.87 6.41
C SER A 62 15.48 -1.01 5.66
N LEU A 63 14.37 -0.60 6.28
CA LEU A 63 13.04 -0.65 5.68
C LEU A 63 12.83 0.37 4.54
N GLU A 64 13.48 1.53 4.59
CA GLU A 64 13.35 2.57 3.54
C GLU A 64 13.74 2.07 2.14
N HIS A 65 14.64 1.08 2.06
CA HIS A 65 15.00 0.43 0.78
C HIS A 65 13.80 -0.25 0.11
N PHE A 66 12.79 -0.62 0.89
CA PHE A 66 11.56 -1.28 0.45
C PHE A 66 10.39 -0.30 0.26
N LYS A 67 10.60 1.01 0.47
CA LYS A 67 9.57 2.03 0.22
C LYS A 67 8.95 1.98 -1.18
N PRO A 68 9.69 1.68 -2.27
CA PRO A 68 9.07 1.53 -3.59
C PRO A 68 7.98 0.46 -3.66
N LEU A 69 7.99 -0.55 -2.77
CA LEU A 69 6.94 -1.58 -2.70
C LEU A 69 5.60 -1.04 -2.19
N SER A 70 5.56 0.17 -1.64
CA SER A 70 4.31 0.82 -1.24
C SER A 70 3.48 1.41 -2.39
N THR A 71 4.06 1.51 -3.59
CA THR A 71 3.41 2.13 -4.76
C THR A 71 3.51 1.33 -6.06
N ARG A 72 4.47 0.40 -6.18
CA ARG A 72 4.66 -0.41 -7.40
C ARG A 72 3.60 -1.51 -7.50
N THR A 73 2.92 -1.61 -8.64
CA THR A 73 1.93 -2.65 -8.95
C THR A 73 2.48 -4.07 -8.78
N ASN A 74 3.75 -4.27 -9.14
CA ASN A 74 4.41 -5.58 -9.06
C ASN A 74 4.99 -5.93 -7.67
N ALA A 75 4.63 -5.21 -6.60
CA ALA A 75 5.20 -5.44 -5.27
C ALA A 75 4.99 -6.88 -4.75
N TRP A 76 3.88 -7.52 -5.12
CA TRP A 76 3.59 -8.91 -4.75
C TRP A 76 4.58 -9.92 -5.35
N LEU A 77 5.15 -9.64 -6.54
CA LEU A 77 6.15 -10.53 -7.15
C LEU A 77 7.43 -10.59 -6.31
N TYR A 78 7.81 -9.49 -5.65
CA TYR A 78 8.94 -9.46 -4.74
C TYR A 78 8.70 -10.37 -3.52
N MET A 79 7.46 -10.46 -3.02
CA MET A 79 7.10 -11.39 -1.94
C MET A 79 7.16 -12.85 -2.37
N ARG A 80 6.82 -13.15 -3.64
CA ARG A 80 6.94 -14.51 -4.18
C ARG A 80 8.37 -14.96 -4.45
N ILE A 81 9.26 -14.01 -4.74
CA ILE A 81 10.68 -14.31 -5.03
C ILE A 81 11.49 -14.41 -3.73
N HIS A 82 11.08 -13.67 -2.70
CA HIS A 82 11.70 -13.69 -1.38
C HIS A 82 10.68 -14.21 -0.35
N ASP A 83 10.61 -15.54 -0.21
CA ASP A 83 9.62 -16.25 0.62
C ASP A 83 9.55 -15.74 2.07
N ASP A 84 10.66 -15.21 2.60
CA ASP A 84 10.77 -14.73 3.97
C ASP A 84 10.47 -13.23 4.15
N LEU A 85 10.41 -12.45 3.06
CA LEU A 85 10.14 -11.01 3.13
C LEU A 85 8.77 -10.73 3.78
N PHE A 86 7.77 -11.57 3.50
CA PHE A 86 6.45 -11.46 4.12
C PHE A 86 6.53 -11.61 5.64
N SER A 87 7.22 -12.63 6.13
CA SER A 87 7.42 -12.85 7.57
C SER A 87 8.23 -11.73 8.22
N ILE A 88 9.27 -11.22 7.56
CA ILE A 88 10.08 -10.12 8.09
C ILE A 88 9.23 -8.84 8.20
N LEU A 89 8.42 -8.53 7.18
CA LEU A 89 7.53 -7.36 7.26
C LEU A 89 6.46 -7.52 8.34
N LEU A 90 5.98 -8.74 8.61
CA LEU A 90 5.12 -8.99 9.76
C LEU A 90 5.82 -8.67 11.08
N ASP A 91 7.07 -9.08 11.26
CA ASP A 91 7.84 -8.76 12.48
C ASP A 91 8.03 -7.24 12.62
N TYR A 92 8.31 -6.54 11.52
CA TYR A 92 8.41 -5.08 11.51
C TYR A 92 7.10 -4.38 11.87
N LEU A 93 5.95 -4.96 11.51
CA LEU A 93 4.64 -4.42 11.89
C LEU A 93 4.41 -4.42 13.41
N LEU A 94 5.11 -5.30 14.15
CA LEU A 94 5.02 -5.42 15.60
C LEU A 94 5.94 -4.43 16.34
N ILE A 95 6.90 -3.80 15.66
CA ILE A 95 7.78 -2.78 16.25
C ILE A 95 6.93 -1.55 16.64
N GLU A 96 7.04 -1.08 17.88
CA GLU A 96 6.31 0.09 18.41
C GLU A 96 6.87 1.43 17.90
N ASN A 97 6.93 1.57 16.57
CA ASN A 97 7.33 2.80 15.89
C ASN A 97 6.35 3.12 14.76
N LEU A 98 5.75 4.31 14.83
CA LEU A 98 4.69 4.71 13.91
C LEU A 98 5.16 4.83 12.46
N ASN A 99 6.39 5.29 12.23
CA ASN A 99 6.92 5.44 10.87
C ASN A 99 7.14 4.07 10.23
N ILE A 100 7.72 3.14 10.98
CA ILE A 100 7.90 1.74 10.56
C ILE A 100 6.53 1.11 10.26
N GLN A 101 5.59 1.15 11.21
CA GLN A 101 4.26 0.57 11.02
C GLN A 101 3.52 1.18 9.82
N SER A 102 3.59 2.50 9.66
CA SER A 102 2.97 3.21 8.53
C SER A 102 3.51 2.74 7.18
N LEU A 103 4.84 2.58 7.07
CA LEU A 103 5.48 2.12 5.84
C LEU A 103 5.13 0.65 5.56
N VAL A 104 5.23 -0.23 6.56
CA VAL A 104 4.90 -1.65 6.43
C VAL A 104 3.44 -1.85 6.03
N LEU A 105 2.50 -1.15 6.67
CA LEU A 105 1.08 -1.21 6.32
C LEU A 105 0.83 -0.70 4.89
N SER A 106 1.59 0.30 4.44
CA SER A 106 1.48 0.79 3.07
C SER A 106 1.97 -0.25 2.05
N ILE A 107 3.06 -0.96 2.36
CA ILE A 107 3.56 -2.07 1.55
C ILE A 107 2.52 -3.20 1.48
N PHE A 108 2.00 -3.65 2.63
CA PHE A 108 0.98 -4.70 2.64
C PHE A 108 -0.33 -4.28 1.98
N ALA A 109 -0.79 -3.04 2.15
CA ALA A 109 -1.98 -2.53 1.47
C ALA A 109 -1.79 -2.56 -0.05
N ASN A 110 -0.61 -2.20 -0.54
CA ASN A 110 -0.29 -2.24 -1.96
C ASN A 110 -0.22 -3.69 -2.49
N ILE A 111 0.40 -4.61 -1.74
CA ILE A 111 0.40 -6.04 -2.09
C ILE A 111 -1.04 -6.58 -2.14
N ALA A 112 -1.88 -6.23 -1.18
CA ALA A 112 -3.27 -6.66 -1.12
C ALA A 112 -4.13 -6.16 -2.29
N CYS A 113 -3.70 -5.16 -3.06
CA CYS A 113 -4.38 -4.78 -4.32
C CYS A 113 -4.38 -5.94 -5.34
N GLU A 114 -3.41 -6.84 -5.23
CA GLU A 114 -3.16 -7.90 -6.19
C GLU A 114 -3.78 -9.20 -5.70
N GLN A 115 -4.80 -9.69 -6.41
CA GLN A 115 -5.56 -10.88 -6.01
C GLN A 115 -4.68 -12.12 -5.80
N ALA A 116 -3.58 -12.23 -6.55
CA ALA A 116 -2.59 -13.30 -6.42
C ALA A 116 -1.90 -13.39 -5.04
N SER A 117 -2.00 -12.34 -4.22
CA SER A 117 -1.44 -12.28 -2.87
C SER A 117 -2.44 -12.65 -1.76
N HIS A 118 -3.75 -12.73 -2.08
CA HIS A 118 -4.80 -12.86 -1.06
C HIS A 118 -4.71 -14.17 -0.29
N GLU A 119 -4.39 -15.28 -0.97
CA GLU A 119 -4.19 -16.59 -0.34
C GLU A 119 -3.10 -16.52 0.74
N GLN A 120 -1.92 -15.99 0.39
CA GLN A 120 -0.82 -15.81 1.36
C GLN A 120 -1.22 -14.89 2.52
N ILE A 121 -1.94 -13.80 2.27
CA ILE A 121 -2.42 -12.90 3.32
C ILE A 121 -3.38 -13.64 4.27
N ILE A 122 -4.32 -14.41 3.72
CA ILE A 122 -5.32 -15.16 4.47
C ILE A 122 -4.66 -16.27 5.30
N GLU A 123 -3.63 -16.95 4.79
CA GLU A 123 -2.94 -18.02 5.52
C GLU A 123 -2.12 -17.52 6.72
N THR A 124 -1.86 -16.22 6.81
CA THR A 124 -1.07 -15.61 7.89
C THR A 124 -1.95 -14.94 8.95
N ASN A 125 -1.30 -14.46 10.02
CA ASN A 125 -1.95 -13.70 11.08
C ASN A 125 -2.08 -12.20 10.75
N LEU A 126 -1.79 -11.78 9.50
CA LEU A 126 -1.80 -10.37 9.11
C LEU A 126 -3.15 -9.71 9.38
N ILE A 127 -4.26 -10.37 9.01
CA ILE A 127 -5.62 -9.85 9.21
C ILE A 127 -5.87 -9.61 10.71
N ASP A 128 -5.55 -10.57 11.57
CA ASP A 128 -5.77 -10.44 13.02
C ASP A 128 -4.93 -9.33 13.67
N ILE A 129 -3.69 -9.13 13.19
CA ILE A 129 -2.80 -8.06 13.66
C ILE A 129 -3.37 -6.70 13.23
N VAL A 130 -3.78 -6.57 11.97
CA VAL A 130 -4.29 -5.32 11.40
C VAL A 130 -5.64 -4.94 12.01
N CYS A 131 -6.55 -5.91 12.22
CA CYS A 131 -7.83 -5.68 12.89
C CYS A 131 -7.65 -5.17 14.32
N ARG A 132 -6.68 -5.72 15.07
CA ARG A 132 -6.34 -5.23 16.43
C ARG A 132 -5.71 -3.84 16.42
N LYS A 133 -4.92 -3.51 15.40
CA LYS A 133 -4.32 -2.17 15.25
C LYS A 133 -5.31 -1.10 14.76
N ALA A 134 -6.33 -1.47 14.00
CA ALA A 134 -7.33 -0.54 13.45
C ALA A 134 -8.24 0.13 14.51
N VAL A 135 -8.06 -0.17 15.79
CA VAL A 135 -8.90 0.31 16.90
C VAL A 135 -8.35 1.59 17.55
N ASP A 136 -7.07 1.94 17.31
CA ASP A 136 -6.43 3.10 17.93
C ASP A 136 -6.58 4.37 17.07
N THR A 137 -7.64 5.14 17.36
CA THR A 137 -7.96 6.39 16.67
C THR A 137 -7.03 7.55 17.00
N SER A 138 -6.18 7.43 18.02
CA SER A 138 -5.13 8.43 18.28
C SER A 138 -4.12 8.51 17.11
N GLN A 139 -4.12 7.49 16.25
CA GLN A 139 -3.26 7.37 15.08
C GLN A 139 -4.11 7.14 13.82
N ILE A 140 -4.88 8.17 13.43
CA ILE A 140 -5.81 8.08 12.29
C ILE A 140 -5.14 7.63 10.98
N ASP A 141 -3.87 7.98 10.76
CA ASP A 141 -3.11 7.58 9.57
C ASP A 141 -2.84 6.07 9.51
N ILE A 142 -2.57 5.45 10.68
CA ILE A 142 -2.39 4.01 10.83
C ILE A 142 -3.73 3.32 10.65
N THR A 143 -4.76 3.81 11.32
CA THR A 143 -6.14 3.30 11.20
C THR A 143 -6.61 3.29 9.74
N ASN A 144 -6.39 4.37 8.99
CA ASN A 144 -6.73 4.45 7.56
C ASN A 144 -5.96 3.44 6.71
N ARG A 145 -4.68 3.20 7.00
CA ARG A 145 -3.87 2.20 6.28
C ARG A 145 -4.34 0.78 6.59
N CYS A 146 -4.69 0.49 7.84
CA CYS A 146 -5.31 -0.76 8.23
C CYS A 146 -6.60 -1.00 7.42
N PHE A 147 -7.51 -0.02 7.38
CA PHE A 147 -8.75 -0.15 6.61
C PHE A 147 -8.51 -0.28 5.10
N ARG A 148 -7.50 0.39 4.54
CA ARG A 148 -7.14 0.23 3.12
C ARG A 148 -6.69 -1.20 2.83
N LEU A 149 -5.80 -1.76 3.64
CA LEU A 149 -5.35 -3.15 3.52
C LEU A 149 -6.52 -4.12 3.62
N LEU A 150 -7.35 -3.99 4.67
CA LEU A 150 -8.51 -4.84 4.90
C LEU A 150 -9.52 -4.73 3.76
N GLY A 151 -9.81 -3.52 3.28
CA GLY A 151 -10.70 -3.29 2.14
C GLY A 151 -10.22 -3.99 0.87
N ASN A 152 -8.91 -4.03 0.63
CA ASN A 152 -8.34 -4.69 -0.54
C ASN A 152 -8.48 -6.23 -0.49
N VAL A 153 -8.36 -6.85 0.69
CA VAL A 153 -8.42 -8.31 0.84
C VAL A 153 -9.84 -8.84 1.16
N CYS A 154 -10.76 -7.98 1.61
CA CYS A 154 -12.14 -8.36 1.95
C CYS A 154 -13.01 -8.76 0.74
N THR A 155 -12.45 -8.78 -0.47
CA THR A 155 -13.14 -9.25 -1.68
C THR A 155 -13.31 -10.76 -1.71
N VAL A 156 -12.61 -11.49 -0.84
CA VAL A 156 -12.69 -12.95 -0.67
C VAL A 156 -13.46 -13.30 0.60
N GLU A 157 -14.35 -14.30 0.54
CA GLU A 157 -15.20 -14.70 1.67
C GLU A 157 -14.40 -15.10 2.91
N ASP A 158 -13.32 -15.87 2.74
CA ASP A 158 -12.47 -16.32 3.85
C ASP A 158 -11.80 -15.15 4.58
N ALA A 159 -11.35 -14.13 3.84
CA ALA A 159 -10.81 -12.91 4.43
C ALA A 159 -11.88 -12.15 5.22
N ALA A 160 -13.08 -12.00 4.66
CA ALA A 160 -14.20 -11.36 5.34
C ALA A 160 -14.58 -12.11 6.63
N ARG A 161 -14.58 -13.46 6.60
CA ARG A 161 -14.83 -14.30 7.78
C ARG A 161 -13.78 -14.08 8.87
N LYS A 162 -12.49 -14.09 8.53
CA LYS A 162 -11.41 -13.78 9.47
C LYS A 162 -11.55 -12.39 10.10
N MET A 163 -11.94 -11.38 9.31
CA MET A 163 -12.18 -10.02 9.84
C MET A 163 -13.34 -9.97 10.84
N ILE A 164 -14.40 -10.74 10.60
CA ILE A 164 -15.53 -10.87 11.53
C ILE A 164 -15.08 -11.56 12.82
N GLU A 165 -14.34 -12.65 12.71
CA GLU A 165 -13.77 -13.39 13.86
C GLU A 165 -12.80 -12.51 14.68
N ALA A 166 -12.09 -11.60 14.03
CA ALA A 166 -11.22 -10.61 14.65
C ALA A 166 -11.95 -9.36 15.18
N ASP A 167 -13.28 -9.39 15.30
CA ASP A 167 -14.13 -8.30 15.83
C ASP A 167 -14.03 -6.96 15.05
N LEU A 168 -13.64 -6.98 13.77
CA LEU A 168 -13.45 -5.75 12.97
C LEU A 168 -14.74 -4.90 12.88
N THR A 169 -15.91 -5.54 12.81
CA THR A 169 -17.20 -4.85 12.69
C THR A 169 -17.47 -3.95 13.90
N ARG A 170 -17.16 -4.42 15.10
CA ARG A 170 -17.26 -3.65 16.34
C ARG A 170 -16.24 -2.51 16.34
N SER A 171 -15.00 -2.80 15.97
CA SER A 171 -13.91 -1.81 15.90
C SER A 171 -14.24 -0.67 14.94
N MET A 172 -14.72 -0.98 13.73
CA MET A 172 -15.15 0.01 12.75
C MET A 172 -16.32 0.87 13.26
N GLY A 173 -17.30 0.26 13.96
CA GLY A 173 -18.39 1.00 14.60
C GLY A 173 -17.91 2.00 15.65
N ASN A 174 -16.88 1.65 16.44
CA ASN A 174 -16.28 2.55 17.42
C ASN A 174 -15.54 3.71 16.75
N VAL A 175 -14.76 3.44 15.69
CA VAL A 175 -14.05 4.48 14.92
C VAL A 175 -15.04 5.47 14.30
N LEU A 176 -16.08 4.97 13.63
CA LEU A 176 -17.11 5.81 13.01
C LEU A 176 -17.82 6.69 14.04
N ARG A 177 -18.13 6.15 15.23
CA ARG A 177 -18.74 6.93 16.32
C ARG A 177 -17.83 8.08 16.75
N GLN A 178 -16.55 7.80 17.00
CA GLN A 178 -15.61 8.83 17.44
C GLN A 178 -15.38 9.93 16.39
N CYS A 179 -15.28 9.55 15.10
CA CYS A 179 -15.22 10.52 14.02
C CYS A 179 -16.49 11.39 13.95
N THR A 180 -17.66 10.79 14.18
CA THR A 180 -18.94 11.51 14.24
C THR A 180 -18.98 12.49 15.42
N ASP A 181 -18.59 12.05 16.61
CA ASP A 181 -18.56 12.88 17.81
C ASP A 181 -17.60 14.08 17.63
N ALA A 182 -16.41 13.85 17.05
CA ALA A 182 -15.47 14.90 16.73
C ALA A 182 -16.05 15.91 15.73
N ALA A 183 -16.71 15.43 14.67
CA ALA A 183 -17.36 16.31 13.68
C ALA A 183 -18.47 17.17 14.31
N CYS A 184 -19.29 16.58 15.18
CA CYS A 184 -20.34 17.30 15.91
C CYS A 184 -19.76 18.36 16.88
N LEU A 185 -18.67 18.06 17.58
CA LEU A 185 -17.97 19.05 18.41
C LEU A 185 -17.47 20.23 17.57
N HIS A 186 -16.87 19.96 16.41
CA HIS A 186 -16.40 21.01 15.50
C HIS A 186 -17.53 21.86 14.89
N SER A 187 -18.69 21.27 14.57
CA SER A 187 -19.84 22.03 14.06
C SER A 187 -20.46 22.93 15.14
N THR A 188 -20.53 22.44 16.38
CA THR A 188 -21.12 23.19 17.50
C THR A 188 -20.29 24.44 17.83
N ILE A 189 -18.96 24.35 17.78
CA ILE A 189 -18.04 25.49 17.95
C ILE A 189 -18.22 26.55 16.85
N ARG A 190 -18.56 26.13 15.61
CA ARG A 190 -18.79 27.06 14.49
C ARG A 190 -20.15 27.76 14.55
N CYS A 191 -21.17 27.18 15.16
CA CYS A 191 -22.48 27.81 15.33
C CYS A 191 -22.56 28.80 16.50
N SER A 192 -21.57 28.79 17.40
CA SER A 192 -21.50 29.69 18.56
C SER A 192 -20.60 30.93 18.37
N ARG A 193 -20.11 31.18 17.15
CA ARG A 193 -19.38 32.39 16.75
C ARG A 193 -20.19 33.18 15.73
#